data_AF-A0A136J907-F1
#
_entry.id   AF-A0A136J907-F1
#
_cell.length_a   1.000
_cell.length_b   1.000
_cell.length_c   1.000
_cell.angle_alpha   90.00
_cell.angle_beta   90.00
_cell.angle_gamma   90.00
#
_symmetry.space_group_name_H-M   'P 1'
#
loop_
_entity.id
_entity.type
_entity.pdbx_description
1 polymer ?
#
loop_
_entity_poly.entity_id
_entity_poly.type
_entity_poly.pdbx_seq_one_letter_code
_entity_poly.pdbx_strand_id
1 'polypeptide(L)'
;MSAKSTTPAATTQEIAQHGWTAIAVDSEAIFNGKDYLHKPEPVTMDSMPFPHDDPIVHKIYQHVKAKLPTLVFNHSMRVYHFSIVILRHQFPEFAEDLSRSTIALAALLHDIGTVDEFIESTLLSFEWWGGYYSLRLLEQHGASSQQAEAVAEAIIRHQDIGSEGTITFLGQLLQLSTIYDNMGLRPQLVDHATRSAIVAAFPRTTAGIDGRQETWSGCFAATIRKENGLKPWAHTTHLGETAFPEGVLANGKQGLMSEFENELSNSNGSDKEGDLGSNVELSKGRIPDSSQLDSFLQALSMLSIAKPVIPPDVDRSYWCLSARGCSPCVRV
;
A
#
# COMPACT_ATOMS: atom_id res chain seq x y z
N MET A 1 16.06 16.88 2.79
CA MET A 1 16.62 17.05 1.43
C MET A 1 16.98 15.67 0.92
N SER A 2 16.34 15.20 -0.17
CA SER A 2 16.67 13.90 -0.77
C SER A 2 18.11 13.89 -1.26
N ALA A 3 18.85 12.81 -0.97
CA ALA A 3 20.13 12.56 -1.63
C ALA A 3 19.87 12.39 -3.15
N LYS A 4 20.70 13.01 -4.00
CA LYS A 4 20.64 12.79 -5.46
C LYS A 4 21.50 11.58 -5.80
N SER A 5 20.91 10.61 -6.51
CA SER A 5 21.65 9.44 -6.98
C SER A 5 22.72 9.83 -8.00
N THR A 6 23.90 9.23 -7.89
CA THR A 6 25.01 9.33 -8.87
C THR A 6 25.19 8.02 -9.64
N THR A 7 24.24 7.09 -9.53
CA THR A 7 24.34 5.76 -10.12
C THR A 7 24.45 5.86 -11.64
N PRO A 8 25.49 5.29 -12.28
CA PRO A 8 25.68 5.35 -13.74
C PRO A 8 24.59 4.64 -14.55
N ALA A 9 23.75 3.82 -13.90
CA ALA A 9 22.74 2.99 -14.53
C ALA A 9 21.49 3.76 -15.01
N ALA A 10 21.32 5.04 -14.65
CA ALA A 10 20.18 5.84 -15.07
C ALA A 10 20.57 7.32 -15.23
N THR A 11 19.97 7.97 -16.22
CA THR A 11 20.02 9.43 -16.37
C THR A 11 19.20 10.12 -15.27
N THR A 12 19.45 11.42 -15.04
CA THR A 12 18.63 12.21 -14.11
C THR A 12 17.14 12.21 -14.49
N GLN A 13 16.85 12.18 -15.79
CA GLN A 13 15.48 12.11 -16.29
C GLN A 13 14.83 10.76 -15.91
N GLU A 14 15.48 9.64 -16.18
CA GLU A 14 14.96 8.30 -15.83
C GLU A 14 14.80 8.13 -14.31
N ILE A 15 15.70 8.71 -13.52
CA ILE A 15 15.60 8.73 -12.06
C ILE A 15 14.30 9.40 -11.61
N ALA A 16 14.01 10.59 -12.14
CA ALA A 16 12.79 11.32 -11.79
C ALA A 16 11.54 10.61 -12.35
N GLN A 17 11.60 10.16 -13.61
CA GLN A 17 10.49 9.51 -14.31
C GLN A 17 10.03 8.21 -13.68
N HIS A 18 10.92 7.44 -13.06
CA HIS A 18 10.59 6.15 -12.47
C HIS A 18 10.61 6.16 -10.93
N GLY A 19 10.79 7.33 -10.32
CA GLY A 19 10.68 7.49 -8.87
C GLY A 19 11.87 6.95 -8.08
N TRP A 20 13.06 6.90 -8.68
CA TRP A 20 14.33 6.52 -8.02
C TRP A 20 14.88 7.60 -7.05
N THR A 21 14.03 8.53 -6.63
CA THR A 21 14.35 9.53 -5.61
C THR A 21 14.24 8.91 -4.22
N ALA A 22 15.26 9.07 -3.39
CA ALA A 22 15.24 8.54 -2.02
C ALA A 22 14.37 9.40 -1.09
N ILE A 23 13.41 8.78 -0.41
CA ILE A 23 12.58 9.41 0.62
C ILE A 23 12.60 8.54 1.88
N ALA A 24 12.31 9.12 3.05
CA ALA A 24 12.19 8.36 4.29
C ALA A 24 11.14 7.25 4.12
N VAL A 25 11.42 6.05 4.62
CA VAL A 25 10.42 4.96 4.66
C VAL A 25 9.36 5.22 5.74
N ASP A 26 9.75 5.89 6.82
CA ASP A 26 8.83 6.30 7.88
C ASP A 26 7.90 7.41 7.39
N SER A 27 6.61 7.07 7.26
CA SER A 27 5.60 8.07 6.88
C SER A 27 5.49 9.19 7.91
N GLU A 28 5.66 8.93 9.21
CA GLU A 28 5.60 9.99 10.23
C GLU A 28 6.74 10.99 10.07
N ALA A 29 7.94 10.53 9.69
CA ALA A 29 9.04 11.43 9.36
C ALA A 29 8.77 12.29 8.12
N ILE A 30 8.03 11.77 7.13
CA ILE A 30 7.63 12.55 5.94
C ILE A 30 6.67 13.68 6.33
N PHE A 31 5.61 13.36 7.07
CA PHE A 31 4.56 14.32 7.39
C PHE A 31 4.88 15.18 8.63
N ASN A 32 5.91 14.82 9.41
CA ASN A 32 6.40 15.55 10.57
C ASN A 32 5.29 15.90 11.57
N GLY A 33 4.47 14.90 11.92
CA GLY A 33 3.34 15.02 12.85
C GLY A 33 2.12 15.77 12.31
N LYS A 34 2.09 16.11 11.02
CA LYS A 34 0.92 16.69 10.36
C LYS A 34 0.04 15.60 9.76
N ASP A 35 -1.26 15.89 9.66
CA ASP A 35 -2.22 15.03 8.94
C ASP A 35 -1.90 14.97 7.44
N TYR A 36 -1.40 16.08 6.89
CA TYR A 36 -1.01 16.24 5.48
C TYR A 36 0.08 17.32 5.32
N LEU A 37 0.83 17.28 4.22
CA LEU A 37 1.78 18.33 3.83
C LEU A 37 1.04 19.50 3.18
N HIS A 38 0.09 19.19 2.32
CA HIS A 38 -0.83 20.16 1.71
C HIS A 38 -2.25 19.63 1.83
N LYS A 39 -3.18 20.53 2.15
CA LYS A 39 -4.59 20.19 2.34
C LYS A 39 -5.13 19.57 1.04
N PRO A 40 -5.64 18.33 1.05
CA PRO A 40 -6.26 17.76 -0.14
C PRO A 40 -7.55 18.49 -0.46
N GLU A 41 -7.76 18.73 -1.74
CA GLU A 41 -9.01 19.26 -2.27
C GLU A 41 -9.70 18.17 -3.12
N PRO A 42 -11.02 18.25 -3.35
CA PRO A 42 -11.74 17.27 -4.16
C PRO A 42 -11.15 17.15 -5.59
N VAL A 43 -10.96 15.91 -6.05
CA VAL A 43 -10.45 15.56 -7.39
C VAL A 43 -11.47 14.67 -8.10
N THR A 44 -11.78 15.00 -9.35
CA THR A 44 -12.70 14.20 -10.16
C THR A 44 -11.97 13.07 -10.89
N MET A 45 -12.67 11.97 -11.15
CA MET A 45 -12.12 10.82 -11.90
C MET A 45 -11.60 11.22 -13.29
N ASP A 46 -12.28 12.14 -13.98
CA ASP A 46 -11.86 12.63 -15.31
C ASP A 46 -10.48 13.32 -15.29
N SER A 47 -10.08 13.87 -14.14
CA SER A 47 -8.77 14.51 -13.97
C SER A 47 -7.66 13.54 -13.56
N MET A 48 -7.98 12.26 -13.41
CA MET A 48 -7.06 11.18 -13.05
C MET A 48 -7.17 10.01 -14.04
N PRO A 49 -6.98 10.24 -15.36
CA PRO A 49 -7.12 9.19 -16.34
C PRO A 49 -6.12 8.06 -16.07
N PHE A 50 -6.56 6.83 -16.35
CA PHE A 50 -5.67 5.69 -16.39
C PHE A 50 -4.91 5.67 -17.73
N PRO A 51 -3.58 5.44 -17.76
CA PRO A 51 -2.75 5.60 -18.97
C PRO A 51 -2.89 4.38 -19.90
N HIS A 52 -4.09 4.20 -20.46
CA HIS A 52 -4.40 3.10 -21.38
C HIS A 52 -3.73 3.23 -22.76
N ASP A 53 -3.27 4.43 -23.10
CA ASP A 53 -2.53 4.75 -24.31
C ASP A 53 -1.09 4.22 -24.30
N ASP A 54 -0.54 3.94 -23.11
CA ASP A 54 0.72 3.24 -22.97
C ASP A 54 0.53 1.74 -23.31
N PRO A 55 1.22 1.20 -24.34
CA PRO A 55 1.01 -0.16 -24.81
C PRO A 55 1.47 -1.23 -23.81
N ILE A 56 2.42 -0.91 -22.93
CA ILE A 56 2.88 -1.83 -21.88
C ILE A 56 1.81 -1.87 -20.79
N VAL A 57 1.35 -0.70 -20.33
CA VAL A 57 0.25 -0.61 -19.36
C VAL A 57 -0.99 -1.35 -19.87
N HIS A 58 -1.35 -1.19 -21.13
CA HIS A 58 -2.50 -1.89 -21.72
C HIS A 58 -2.36 -3.42 -21.64
N LYS A 59 -1.19 -3.97 -22.00
CA LYS A 59 -0.93 -5.41 -21.93
C LYS A 59 -0.96 -5.91 -20.48
N ILE A 60 -0.35 -5.17 -19.56
CA ILE A 60 -0.31 -5.54 -18.14
C ILE A 60 -1.70 -5.46 -17.53
N TYR A 61 -2.49 -4.43 -17.85
CA TYR A 61 -3.90 -4.33 -17.45
C TYR A 61 -4.69 -5.57 -17.86
N GLN A 62 -4.58 -6.00 -19.13
CA GLN A 62 -5.24 -7.21 -19.61
C GLN A 62 -4.75 -8.46 -18.87
N HIS A 63 -3.44 -8.58 -18.67
CA HIS A 63 -2.82 -9.70 -17.97
C HIS A 63 -3.34 -9.82 -16.53
N VAL A 64 -3.29 -8.74 -15.75
CA VAL A 64 -3.69 -8.77 -14.34
C VAL A 64 -5.20 -8.91 -14.20
N LYS A 65 -6.01 -8.29 -15.08
CA LYS A 65 -7.47 -8.43 -15.06
C LYS A 65 -7.92 -9.87 -15.35
N ALA A 66 -7.15 -10.62 -16.14
CA ALA A 66 -7.43 -12.02 -16.40
C ALA A 66 -6.97 -12.96 -15.26
N LYS A 67 -6.01 -12.54 -14.43
CA LYS A 67 -5.35 -13.39 -13.43
C LYS A 67 -5.80 -13.14 -11.99
N LEU A 68 -6.09 -11.88 -11.66
CA LEU A 68 -6.45 -11.46 -10.31
C LEU A 68 -7.95 -11.69 -10.06
N PRO A 69 -8.33 -12.09 -8.82
CA PRO A 69 -9.72 -11.97 -8.38
C PRO A 69 -10.22 -10.53 -8.50
N THR A 70 -11.51 -10.35 -8.77
CA THR A 70 -12.14 -9.03 -8.99
C THR A 70 -11.82 -8.02 -7.88
N LEU A 71 -11.87 -8.44 -6.61
CA LEU A 71 -11.58 -7.56 -5.48
C LEU A 71 -10.12 -7.10 -5.44
N VAL A 72 -9.18 -7.97 -5.79
CA VAL A 72 -7.74 -7.64 -5.86
C VAL A 72 -7.47 -6.72 -7.06
N PHE A 73 -8.08 -7.00 -8.22
CA PHE A 73 -7.99 -6.11 -9.37
C PHE A 73 -8.56 -4.71 -9.07
N ASN A 74 -9.73 -4.63 -8.44
CA ASN A 74 -10.33 -3.37 -8.04
C ASN A 74 -9.45 -2.64 -7.01
N HIS A 75 -8.84 -3.36 -6.06
CA HIS A 75 -7.85 -2.78 -5.14
C HIS A 75 -6.68 -2.15 -5.88
N SER A 76 -6.06 -2.85 -6.82
CA SER A 76 -4.98 -2.30 -7.66
C SER A 76 -5.39 -1.02 -8.39
N MET A 77 -6.63 -0.97 -8.92
CA MET A 77 -7.15 0.25 -9.55
C MET A 77 -7.35 1.39 -8.54
N ARG A 78 -7.91 1.11 -7.35
CA ARG A 78 -8.02 2.12 -6.28
C ARG A 78 -6.65 2.63 -5.84
N VAL A 79 -5.66 1.75 -5.67
CA VAL A 79 -4.28 2.09 -5.32
C VAL A 79 -3.67 3.04 -6.34
N TYR A 80 -3.85 2.78 -7.65
CA TYR A 80 -3.43 3.71 -8.70
C TYR A 80 -4.04 5.10 -8.49
N HIS A 81 -5.37 5.19 -8.36
CA HIS A 81 -6.03 6.49 -8.24
C HIS A 81 -5.68 7.21 -6.93
N PHE A 82 -5.56 6.50 -5.81
CA PHE A 82 -5.06 7.07 -4.56
C PHE A 82 -3.62 7.58 -4.70
N SER A 83 -2.74 6.84 -5.40
CA SER A 83 -1.39 7.31 -5.72
C SER A 83 -1.41 8.62 -6.51
N ILE A 84 -2.32 8.77 -7.48
CA ILE A 84 -2.44 10.04 -8.23
C ILE A 84 -2.86 11.19 -7.33
N VAL A 85 -3.85 10.99 -6.45
CA VAL A 85 -4.31 12.04 -5.51
C VAL A 85 -3.20 12.41 -4.51
N ILE A 86 -2.56 11.41 -3.91
CA ILE A 86 -1.51 11.60 -2.92
C ILE A 86 -0.31 12.30 -3.56
N LEU A 87 0.11 11.88 -4.76
CA LEU A 87 1.18 12.54 -5.51
C LEU A 87 0.84 14.01 -5.78
N ARG A 88 -0.36 14.28 -6.30
CA ARG A 88 -0.80 15.63 -6.68
C ARG A 88 -0.78 16.59 -5.50
N HIS A 89 -1.27 16.16 -4.34
CA HIS A 89 -1.43 17.04 -3.19
C HIS A 89 -0.22 17.02 -2.27
N GLN A 90 0.29 15.84 -1.90
CA GLN A 90 1.31 15.74 -0.87
C GLN A 90 2.72 15.92 -1.43
N PHE A 91 2.92 15.66 -2.72
CA PHE A 91 4.23 15.70 -3.35
C PHE A 91 4.22 16.36 -4.73
N PRO A 92 3.70 17.60 -4.85
CA PRO A 92 3.58 18.28 -6.14
C PRO A 92 4.93 18.44 -6.86
N GLU A 93 6.05 18.48 -6.13
CA GLU A 93 7.40 18.56 -6.68
C GLU A 93 7.83 17.36 -7.52
N PHE A 94 7.17 16.19 -7.36
CA PHE A 94 7.42 14.99 -8.18
C PHE A 94 6.31 14.74 -9.20
N ALA A 95 5.22 15.50 -9.15
CA ALA A 95 4.02 15.20 -9.90
C ALA A 95 4.18 15.37 -11.41
N GLU A 96 5.04 16.29 -11.86
CA GLU A 96 5.31 16.54 -13.28
C GLU A 96 6.18 15.45 -13.91
N ASP A 97 7.22 15.01 -13.19
CA ASP A 97 8.20 14.08 -13.74
C ASP A 97 7.80 12.60 -13.61
N LEU A 98 7.15 12.21 -12.50
CA LEU A 98 6.88 10.80 -12.22
C LEU A 98 5.86 10.23 -13.22
N SER A 99 6.29 9.21 -13.98
CA SER A 99 5.49 8.59 -15.02
C SER A 99 4.22 7.94 -14.47
N ARG A 100 3.08 8.33 -15.04
CA ARG A 100 1.78 7.71 -14.72
C ARG A 100 1.74 6.23 -15.14
N SER A 101 2.42 5.88 -16.23
CA SER A 101 2.60 4.49 -16.62
C SER A 101 3.35 3.70 -15.56
N THR A 102 4.45 4.23 -15.00
CA THR A 102 5.19 3.54 -13.94
C THR A 102 4.35 3.33 -12.66
N ILE A 103 3.58 4.34 -12.25
CA ILE A 103 2.64 4.20 -11.11
C ILE A 103 1.58 3.14 -11.42
N ALA A 104 1.00 3.16 -12.62
CA ALA A 104 -0.01 2.19 -13.04
C ALA A 104 0.54 0.75 -13.02
N LEU A 105 1.74 0.54 -13.56
CA LEU A 105 2.38 -0.78 -13.57
C LEU A 105 2.64 -1.30 -12.16
N ALA A 106 3.16 -0.45 -11.25
CA ALA A 106 3.38 -0.82 -9.86
C ALA A 106 2.05 -1.18 -9.16
N ALA A 107 1.03 -0.33 -9.29
CA ALA A 107 -0.28 -0.56 -8.68
C ALA A 107 -0.98 -1.82 -9.21
N LEU A 108 -0.94 -2.08 -10.53
CA LEU A 108 -1.52 -3.26 -11.16
C LEU A 108 -0.86 -4.57 -10.71
N LEU A 109 0.46 -4.54 -10.46
CA LEU A 109 1.25 -5.75 -10.25
C LEU A 109 1.60 -6.02 -8.78
N HIS A 110 1.44 -5.08 -7.85
CA HIS A 110 1.94 -5.26 -6.47
C HIS A 110 1.41 -6.50 -5.75
N ASP A 111 0.15 -6.86 -5.99
CA ASP A 111 -0.50 -8.03 -5.42
C ASP A 111 -0.49 -9.26 -6.35
N ILE A 112 0.24 -9.24 -7.46
CA ILE A 112 0.23 -10.37 -8.41
C ILE A 112 0.71 -11.68 -7.77
N GLY A 113 1.56 -11.60 -6.75
CA GLY A 113 2.03 -12.75 -5.98
C GLY A 113 0.94 -13.45 -5.14
N THR A 114 -0.21 -12.81 -4.93
CA THR A 114 -1.30 -13.32 -4.07
C THR A 114 -2.20 -14.33 -4.78
N VAL A 115 -2.12 -14.44 -6.10
CA VAL A 115 -2.94 -15.40 -6.88
C VAL A 115 -2.66 -16.83 -6.43
N ASP A 116 -3.70 -17.65 -6.37
CA ASP A 116 -3.61 -19.03 -5.87
C ASP A 116 -2.50 -19.85 -6.55
N GLU A 117 -2.36 -19.69 -7.87
CA GLU A 117 -1.30 -20.32 -8.65
C GLU A 117 0.10 -20.02 -8.09
N PHE A 118 0.36 -18.80 -7.62
CA PHE A 118 1.69 -18.37 -7.19
C PHE A 118 1.90 -18.51 -5.69
N ILE A 119 0.89 -18.21 -4.88
CA ILE A 119 1.03 -18.27 -3.43
C ILE A 119 1.35 -19.70 -2.95
N GLU A 120 0.90 -20.72 -3.70
CA GLU A 120 1.13 -22.14 -3.42
C GLU A 120 2.35 -22.72 -4.15
N SER A 121 2.83 -22.11 -5.24
CA SER A 121 3.89 -22.67 -6.09
C SER A 121 5.31 -22.23 -5.74
N THR A 122 5.49 -21.39 -4.73
CA THR A 122 6.80 -20.85 -4.34
C THR A 122 6.98 -20.77 -2.83
N LEU A 123 8.22 -20.91 -2.37
CA LEU A 123 8.60 -20.73 -0.96
C LEU A 123 8.90 -19.26 -0.62
N LEU A 124 8.99 -18.39 -1.64
CA LEU A 124 9.21 -16.96 -1.47
C LEU A 124 7.95 -16.27 -0.97
N SER A 125 8.12 -15.21 -0.18
CA SER A 125 7.02 -14.31 0.16
C SER A 125 6.40 -13.70 -1.08
N PHE A 126 5.09 -13.48 -1.04
CA PHE A 126 4.33 -13.04 -2.21
C PHE A 126 4.86 -11.71 -2.78
N GLU A 127 5.38 -10.82 -1.94
CA GLU A 127 5.98 -9.54 -2.35
C GLU A 127 7.25 -9.77 -3.18
N TRP A 128 8.11 -10.69 -2.74
CA TRP A 128 9.35 -11.03 -3.44
C TRP A 128 9.08 -11.75 -4.76
N TRP A 129 8.20 -12.74 -4.74
CA TRP A 129 7.82 -13.43 -5.98
C TRP A 129 7.10 -12.50 -6.94
N GLY A 130 6.18 -11.66 -6.43
CA GLY A 130 5.47 -10.66 -7.21
C GLY A 130 6.41 -9.67 -7.87
N GLY A 131 7.42 -9.16 -7.16
CA GLY A 131 8.44 -8.28 -7.72
C GLY A 131 9.31 -8.97 -8.79
N TYR A 132 9.78 -10.19 -8.51
CA TYR A 132 10.54 -10.98 -9.49
C TYR A 132 9.74 -11.26 -10.76
N TYR A 133 8.49 -11.68 -10.61
CA TYR A 133 7.58 -11.95 -11.71
C TYR A 133 7.33 -10.69 -12.55
N SER A 134 7.08 -9.56 -11.87
CA SER A 134 6.82 -8.27 -12.50
C SER A 134 8.02 -7.76 -13.30
N LEU A 135 9.24 -7.88 -12.75
CA LEU A 135 10.47 -7.52 -13.44
C LEU A 135 10.56 -8.24 -14.80
N ARG A 136 10.40 -9.57 -14.79
CA ARG A 136 10.47 -10.40 -15.99
C ARG A 136 9.36 -10.10 -16.98
N LEU A 137 8.13 -9.94 -16.49
CA LEU A 137 6.97 -9.67 -17.34
C LEU A 137 7.10 -8.32 -18.06
N LEU A 138 7.60 -7.29 -17.36
CA LEU A 138 7.80 -5.97 -17.93
C LEU A 138 8.95 -5.95 -18.95
N GLU A 139 10.07 -6.60 -18.65
CA GLU A 139 11.18 -6.78 -19.61
C GLU A 139 10.69 -7.48 -20.90
N GLN A 140 9.88 -8.53 -20.76
CA GLN A 140 9.30 -9.27 -21.90
C GLN A 140 8.35 -8.41 -22.74
N HIS A 141 7.68 -7.43 -22.14
CA HIS A 141 6.79 -6.51 -22.83
C HIS A 141 7.46 -5.23 -23.32
N GLY A 142 8.77 -5.10 -23.13
CA GLY A 142 9.58 -4.02 -23.69
C GLY A 142 9.71 -2.78 -22.80
N ALA A 143 9.43 -2.89 -21.50
CA ALA A 143 9.76 -1.83 -20.56
C ALA A 143 11.28 -1.61 -20.51
N SER A 144 11.72 -0.37 -20.26
CA SER A 144 13.13 -0.11 -19.96
C SER A 144 13.53 -0.83 -18.66
N SER A 145 14.81 -1.18 -18.52
CA SER A 145 15.33 -1.77 -17.28
C SER A 145 15.05 -0.86 -16.08
N GLN A 146 15.21 0.46 -16.23
CA GLN A 146 14.97 1.44 -15.18
C GLN A 146 13.51 1.47 -14.72
N GLN A 147 12.55 1.27 -15.63
CA GLN A 147 11.13 1.18 -15.28
C GLN A 147 10.79 -0.17 -14.63
N ALA A 148 11.27 -1.27 -15.23
CA ALA A 148 10.97 -2.61 -14.75
C ALA A 148 11.58 -2.86 -13.35
N GLU A 149 12.81 -2.41 -13.12
CA GLU A 149 13.47 -2.44 -11.81
C GLU A 149 12.78 -1.54 -10.80
N ALA A 150 12.30 -0.34 -11.19
CA ALA A 150 11.59 0.54 -10.26
C ALA A 150 10.29 -0.09 -9.78
N VAL A 151 9.54 -0.70 -10.69
CA VAL A 151 8.33 -1.45 -10.35
C VAL A 151 8.67 -2.64 -9.45
N ALA A 152 9.69 -3.41 -9.78
CA ALA A 152 10.10 -4.56 -8.97
C ALA A 152 10.53 -4.16 -7.54
N GLU A 153 11.35 -3.11 -7.40
CA GLU A 153 11.78 -2.55 -6.11
C GLU A 153 10.57 -2.07 -5.28
N ALA A 154 9.66 -1.32 -5.91
CA ALA A 154 8.45 -0.84 -5.24
C ALA A 154 7.57 -1.99 -4.76
N ILE A 155 7.38 -3.03 -5.58
CA ILE A 155 6.57 -4.21 -5.22
C ILE A 155 7.25 -5.02 -4.11
N ILE A 156 8.55 -5.27 -4.19
CA ILE A 156 9.26 -6.02 -3.15
C ILE A 156 9.10 -5.35 -1.78
N ARG A 157 9.08 -4.01 -1.75
CA ARG A 157 9.05 -3.22 -0.52
C ARG A 157 7.68 -2.66 -0.18
N HIS A 158 6.59 -3.03 -0.87
CA HIS A 158 5.29 -2.41 -0.63
C HIS A 158 4.66 -2.75 0.74
N GLN A 159 5.15 -3.81 1.40
CA GLN A 159 4.82 -4.16 2.80
C GLN A 159 5.98 -3.93 3.77
N ASP A 160 7.13 -3.43 3.30
CA ASP A 160 8.31 -3.11 4.13
C ASP A 160 8.08 -1.77 4.85
N ILE A 161 7.06 -1.74 5.70
CA ILE A 161 6.68 -0.57 6.49
C ILE A 161 7.64 -0.48 7.67
N GLY A 162 8.46 0.58 7.72
CA GLY A 162 9.51 0.73 8.73
C GLY A 162 9.66 2.16 9.24
N SER A 163 10.45 2.30 10.30
CA SER A 163 10.73 3.59 10.97
C SER A 163 12.10 4.19 10.65
N GLU A 164 12.99 3.44 10.00
CA GLU A 164 14.37 3.87 9.73
C GLU A 164 14.80 3.63 8.28
N GLY A 165 15.61 4.54 7.74
CA GLY A 165 16.19 4.43 6.40
C GLY A 165 15.37 5.10 5.31
N THR A 166 15.66 4.75 4.06
CA THR A 166 15.01 5.33 2.88
C THR A 166 14.48 4.25 1.93
N ILE A 167 13.52 4.67 1.10
CA ILE A 167 12.92 3.90 0.02
C ILE A 167 12.86 4.77 -1.25
N THR A 168 12.60 4.16 -2.40
CA THR A 168 12.28 4.90 -3.62
C THR A 168 10.98 5.68 -3.42
N PHE A 169 10.86 6.84 -4.08
CA PHE A 169 9.65 7.63 -4.01
C PHE A 169 8.45 6.87 -4.58
N LEU A 170 8.64 6.07 -5.64
CA LEU A 170 7.60 5.17 -6.15
C LEU A 170 7.16 4.15 -5.08
N GLY A 171 8.11 3.53 -4.38
CA GLY A 171 7.82 2.59 -3.30
C GLY A 171 7.06 3.24 -2.15
N GLN A 172 7.45 4.43 -1.72
CA GLN A 172 6.73 5.16 -0.66
C GLN A 172 5.31 5.55 -1.09
N LEU A 173 5.15 6.02 -2.33
CA LEU A 173 3.84 6.37 -2.86
C LEU A 173 2.92 5.15 -2.92
N LEU A 174 3.46 3.99 -3.30
CA LEU A 174 2.76 2.71 -3.28
C LEU A 174 2.38 2.31 -1.85
N GLN A 175 3.30 2.36 -0.88
CA GLN A 175 3.02 2.07 0.54
C GLN A 175 1.91 2.96 1.11
N LEU A 176 1.98 4.28 0.88
CA LEU A 176 0.95 5.22 1.34
C LEU A 176 -0.42 4.89 0.75
N SER A 177 -0.47 4.46 -0.51
CA SER A 177 -1.72 4.16 -1.21
C SER A 177 -2.31 2.81 -0.78
N THR A 178 -1.47 1.77 -0.64
CA THR A 178 -1.92 0.44 -0.20
C THR A 178 -2.38 0.48 1.25
N ILE A 179 -1.63 1.14 2.16
CA ILE A 179 -2.01 1.23 3.57
C ILE A 179 -3.26 2.08 3.79
N TYR A 180 -3.48 3.11 2.95
CA TYR A 180 -4.72 3.89 2.95
C TYR A 180 -5.93 3.00 2.62
N ASP A 181 -5.86 2.19 1.58
CA ASP A 181 -6.98 1.32 1.18
C ASP A 181 -7.17 0.10 2.10
N ASN A 182 -6.08 -0.44 2.65
CA ASN A 182 -6.10 -1.67 3.45
C ASN A 182 -6.44 -1.39 4.92
N MET A 183 -5.79 -0.41 5.51
CA MET A 183 -5.85 -0.13 6.96
C MET A 183 -6.55 1.19 7.28
N GLY A 184 -6.86 2.03 6.28
CA GLY A 184 -7.48 3.32 6.51
C GLY A 184 -6.55 4.34 7.19
N LEU A 185 -5.24 4.09 7.16
CA LEU A 185 -4.25 4.98 7.78
C LEU A 185 -4.12 6.28 6.98
N ARG A 186 -3.82 7.36 7.70
CA ARG A 186 -3.77 8.74 7.19
C ARG A 186 -5.04 9.11 6.39
N PRO A 187 -6.24 9.01 7.01
CA PRO A 187 -7.51 9.21 6.32
C PRO A 187 -7.63 10.61 5.67
N GLN A 188 -6.86 11.58 6.16
CA GLN A 188 -6.84 12.97 5.69
C GLN A 188 -6.02 13.20 4.42
N LEU A 189 -5.41 12.18 3.79
CA LEU A 189 -4.64 12.37 2.54
C LEU A 189 -5.52 12.49 1.29
N VAL A 190 -6.75 12.01 1.36
CA VAL A 190 -7.70 12.00 0.24
C VAL A 190 -9.04 12.53 0.74
N ASP A 191 -9.56 13.53 0.04
CA ASP A 191 -10.88 14.09 0.30
C ASP A 191 -11.99 13.02 0.17
N HIS A 192 -13.05 13.14 0.97
CA HIS A 192 -14.13 12.14 1.03
C HIS A 192 -14.85 11.97 -0.31
N ALA A 193 -15.15 13.05 -1.03
CA ALA A 193 -15.84 12.97 -2.32
C ALA A 193 -14.96 12.27 -3.36
N THR A 194 -13.65 12.52 -3.32
CA THR A 194 -12.66 11.85 -4.16
C THR A 194 -12.60 10.36 -3.85
N ARG A 195 -12.49 9.98 -2.56
CA ARG A 195 -12.49 8.58 -2.13
C ARG A 195 -13.76 7.87 -2.58
N SER A 196 -14.92 8.49 -2.35
CA SER A 196 -16.22 7.95 -2.74
C SER A 196 -16.32 7.70 -4.24
N ALA A 197 -15.84 8.64 -5.07
CA ALA A 197 -15.81 8.48 -6.52
C ALA A 197 -14.88 7.33 -6.97
N ILE A 198 -13.69 7.21 -6.36
CA ILE A 198 -12.74 6.13 -6.65
C ILE A 198 -13.35 4.77 -6.27
N VAL A 199 -13.95 4.64 -5.09
CA VAL A 199 -14.55 3.39 -4.62
C VAL A 199 -15.80 3.04 -5.43
N ALA A 200 -16.59 4.02 -5.86
CA ALA A 200 -17.72 3.78 -6.76
C ALA A 200 -17.27 3.25 -8.14
N ALA A 201 -16.16 3.76 -8.68
CA ALA A 201 -15.59 3.29 -9.94
C ALA A 201 -14.96 1.88 -9.81
N PHE A 202 -14.38 1.57 -8.64
CA PHE A 202 -13.71 0.30 -8.35
C PHE A 202 -14.20 -0.28 -7.01
N PRO A 203 -15.38 -0.93 -7.01
CA PRO A 203 -16.05 -1.37 -5.80
C PRO A 203 -15.18 -2.24 -4.90
N ARG A 204 -15.34 -2.05 -3.60
CA ARG A 204 -14.75 -2.87 -2.54
C ARG A 204 -15.52 -4.14 -2.25
N THR A 205 -16.62 -4.38 -2.96
CA THR A 205 -17.51 -5.50 -2.74
C THR A 205 -17.83 -6.20 -4.06
N THR A 206 -18.12 -7.48 -3.99
CA THR A 206 -18.59 -8.28 -5.13
C THR A 206 -19.62 -9.30 -4.65
N ALA A 207 -20.46 -9.78 -5.55
CA ALA A 207 -21.32 -10.93 -5.27
C ALA A 207 -20.46 -12.20 -5.19
N GLY A 208 -20.52 -12.90 -4.07
CA GLY A 208 -19.92 -14.22 -3.89
C GLY A 208 -20.73 -15.31 -4.60
N ILE A 209 -20.12 -16.48 -4.78
CA ILE A 209 -20.70 -17.62 -5.51
C ILE A 209 -21.96 -18.15 -4.81
N ASP A 210 -22.04 -18.02 -3.49
CA ASP A 210 -23.19 -18.46 -2.68
C ASP A 210 -24.22 -17.35 -2.43
N GLY A 211 -24.09 -16.22 -3.13
CA GLY A 211 -24.96 -15.06 -2.98
C GLY A 211 -24.64 -14.16 -1.79
N ARG A 212 -23.64 -14.50 -0.96
CA ARG A 212 -23.16 -13.59 0.09
C ARG A 212 -22.23 -12.54 -0.52
N GLN A 213 -22.30 -11.32 -0.01
CA GLN A 213 -21.39 -10.25 -0.42
C GLN A 213 -19.97 -10.57 0.10
N GLU A 214 -19.01 -10.55 -0.80
CA GLU A 214 -17.58 -10.56 -0.45
C GLU A 214 -17.09 -9.12 -0.37
N THR A 215 -16.16 -8.85 0.54
CA THR A 215 -15.57 -7.52 0.72
C THR A 215 -14.05 -7.56 0.59
N TRP A 216 -13.45 -6.44 0.20
CA TRP A 216 -12.01 -6.31 0.08
C TRP A 216 -11.30 -6.63 1.39
N SER A 217 -11.74 -6.03 2.51
CA SER A 217 -11.12 -6.32 3.80
C SER A 217 -11.23 -7.80 4.19
N GLY A 218 -12.34 -8.48 3.87
CA GLY A 218 -12.47 -9.92 4.06
C GLY A 218 -11.50 -10.73 3.19
N CYS A 219 -11.44 -10.43 1.90
CA CYS A 219 -10.58 -11.07 0.92
C CYS A 219 -9.10 -10.92 1.26
N PHE A 220 -8.65 -9.71 1.57
CA PHE A 220 -7.24 -9.44 1.84
C PHE A 220 -6.80 -10.03 3.19
N ALA A 221 -7.63 -9.95 4.23
CA ALA A 221 -7.33 -10.61 5.50
C ALA A 221 -7.25 -12.15 5.37
N ALA A 222 -8.06 -12.76 4.50
CA ALA A 222 -7.94 -14.19 4.19
C ALA A 222 -6.63 -14.49 3.45
N THR A 223 -6.23 -13.63 2.51
CA THR A 223 -4.97 -13.74 1.75
C THR A 223 -3.75 -13.66 2.68
N ILE A 224 -3.71 -12.70 3.61
CA ILE A 224 -2.64 -12.58 4.61
C ILE A 224 -2.52 -13.86 5.45
N ARG A 225 -3.66 -14.38 5.94
CA ARG A 225 -3.67 -15.62 6.74
C ARG A 225 -3.21 -16.82 5.90
N LYS A 226 -3.56 -16.88 4.62
CA LYS A 226 -3.11 -17.92 3.69
C LYS A 226 -1.59 -17.85 3.49
N GLU A 227 -1.04 -16.66 3.22
CA GLU A 227 0.41 -16.45 3.07
C GLU A 227 1.17 -16.90 4.32
N ASN A 228 0.79 -16.40 5.49
CA ASN A 228 1.47 -16.74 6.76
C ASN A 228 1.31 -18.23 7.11
N GLY A 229 0.17 -18.84 6.79
CA GLY A 229 -0.09 -20.26 7.04
C GLY A 229 0.72 -21.19 6.13
N LEU A 230 0.87 -20.84 4.84
CA LEU A 230 1.68 -21.60 3.89
C LEU A 230 3.18 -21.35 4.07
N LYS A 231 3.55 -20.12 4.47
CA LYS A 231 4.92 -19.65 4.58
C LYS A 231 5.12 -18.93 5.91
N PRO A 232 5.34 -19.65 7.02
CA PRO A 232 5.55 -19.04 8.34
C PRO A 232 6.82 -18.16 8.45
N TRP A 233 7.69 -18.22 7.44
CA TRP A 233 8.87 -17.35 7.29
C TRP A 233 8.62 -16.16 6.36
N ALA A 234 7.37 -15.94 5.92
CA ALA A 234 7.07 -14.89 4.96
C ALA A 234 7.32 -13.50 5.53
N HIS A 235 7.75 -12.57 4.68
CA HIS A 235 7.91 -11.17 5.02
C HIS A 235 6.64 -10.56 5.62
N THR A 236 5.45 -10.94 5.14
CA THR A 236 4.16 -10.50 5.69
C THR A 236 4.01 -10.69 7.20
N THR A 237 4.70 -11.68 7.80
CA THR A 237 4.73 -11.87 9.26
C THR A 237 5.33 -10.67 10.02
N HIS A 238 6.16 -9.87 9.36
CA HIS A 238 6.74 -8.62 9.89
C HIS A 238 5.68 -7.60 10.32
N LEU A 239 4.52 -7.60 9.67
CA LEU A 239 3.40 -6.71 10.00
C LEU A 239 2.54 -7.22 11.17
N GLY A 240 2.86 -8.41 11.70
CA GLY A 240 2.16 -9.06 12.80
C GLY A 240 1.06 -10.00 12.31
N GLU A 241 1.19 -11.29 12.61
CA GLU A 241 0.31 -12.37 12.11
C GLU A 241 -1.17 -12.20 12.52
N THR A 242 -1.43 -11.55 13.65
CA THR A 242 -2.79 -11.21 14.10
C THR A 242 -3.13 -9.74 13.86
N ALA A 243 -2.23 -8.83 14.23
CA ALA A 243 -2.49 -7.40 14.18
C ALA A 243 -2.84 -6.90 12.77
N PHE A 244 -2.12 -7.40 11.75
CA PHE A 244 -2.33 -6.96 10.38
C PHE A 244 -3.68 -7.41 9.78
N PRO A 245 -4.02 -8.72 9.71
CA PRO A 245 -5.29 -9.14 9.14
C PRO A 245 -6.50 -8.62 9.94
N GLU A 246 -6.39 -8.48 11.26
CA GLU A 246 -7.48 -7.90 12.06
C GLU A 246 -7.63 -6.38 11.84
N GLY A 247 -6.52 -5.66 11.67
CA GLY A 247 -6.56 -4.24 11.31
C GLY A 247 -7.23 -4.00 9.95
N VAL A 248 -6.94 -4.85 8.96
CA VAL A 248 -7.60 -4.82 7.65
C VAL A 248 -9.11 -5.03 7.78
N LEU A 249 -9.52 -6.01 8.58
CA LEU A 249 -10.95 -6.27 8.86
C LEU A 249 -11.61 -5.12 9.61
N ALA A 250 -10.92 -4.52 10.58
CA ALA A 250 -11.44 -3.38 11.32
C ALA A 250 -11.69 -2.17 10.40
N ASN A 251 -10.80 -1.91 9.43
CA ASN A 251 -10.99 -0.84 8.45
C ASN A 251 -12.31 -0.99 7.66
N GLY A 252 -12.59 -2.20 7.17
CA GLY A 252 -13.82 -2.50 6.42
C GLY A 252 -15.08 -2.58 7.28
N LYS A 253 -14.98 -2.90 8.57
CA LYS A 253 -16.16 -3.01 9.46
C LYS A 253 -16.55 -1.68 10.09
N GLN A 254 -15.56 -0.92 10.56
CA GLN A 254 -15.77 0.24 11.43
C GLN A 254 -14.75 1.38 11.21
N GLY A 255 -13.83 1.24 10.26
CA GLY A 255 -12.83 2.26 9.94
C GLY A 255 -13.21 3.12 8.74
N LEU A 256 -12.18 3.66 8.09
CA LEU A 256 -12.30 4.60 6.98
C LEU A 256 -13.15 4.06 5.82
N MET A 257 -13.03 2.77 5.56
CA MET A 257 -13.64 2.13 4.40
C MET A 257 -14.97 1.44 4.71
N SER A 258 -15.46 1.56 5.94
CA SER A 258 -16.68 0.87 6.39
C SER A 258 -17.95 1.29 5.65
N GLU A 259 -18.04 2.56 5.26
CA GLU A 259 -19.14 3.11 4.46
C GLU A 259 -19.28 2.45 3.07
N PHE A 260 -18.24 1.76 2.59
CA PHE A 260 -18.21 1.12 1.27
C PHE A 260 -18.31 -0.41 1.31
N GLU A 261 -18.21 -1.02 2.48
CA GLU A 261 -18.27 -2.48 2.66
C GLU A 261 -19.47 -2.95 3.46
N ASN A 262 -19.99 -2.10 4.35
CA ASN A 262 -21.24 -2.37 5.03
C ASN A 262 -22.40 -2.28 4.02
N GLU A 263 -23.33 -3.22 4.12
CA GLU A 263 -24.51 -3.28 3.25
C GLU A 263 -25.19 -1.90 3.16
N LEU A 264 -25.51 -1.46 1.95
CA LEU A 264 -26.49 -0.41 1.74
C LEU A 264 -27.84 -0.92 2.24
N SER A 265 -28.10 -0.80 3.54
CA SER A 265 -29.40 -1.04 4.16
C SER A 265 -30.40 0.06 3.78
N ASN A 266 -30.49 0.43 2.49
CA ASN A 266 -31.44 1.41 1.98
C ASN A 266 -31.59 1.28 0.45
N SER A 267 -32.25 0.22 0.00
CA SER A 267 -33.00 0.25 -1.27
C SER A 267 -34.16 -0.76 -1.26
N ASN A 268 -35.08 -0.60 -0.30
CA ASN A 268 -36.47 -1.02 -0.50
C ASN A 268 -37.32 0.25 -0.53
N GLY A 269 -37.44 0.82 -1.72
CA GLY A 269 -38.58 1.66 -2.05
C GLY A 269 -39.82 0.77 -2.08
N SER A 270 -40.68 0.92 -1.08
CA SER A 270 -42.08 0.51 -1.18
C SER A 270 -42.93 1.58 -0.52
N ASP A 271 -43.68 2.29 -1.35
CA ASP A 271 -44.81 3.13 -0.98
C ASP A 271 -45.68 2.45 0.07
N LYS A 272 -45.92 3.10 1.22
CA LYS A 272 -47.21 3.11 1.93
C LYS A 272 -47.35 4.39 2.76
N GLU A 273 -48.39 5.16 2.45
CA GLU A 273 -49.00 6.17 3.32
C GLU A 273 -49.49 5.55 4.64
N GLY A 274 -49.52 6.36 5.72
CA GLY A 274 -50.50 6.20 6.80
C GLY A 274 -49.97 6.12 8.23
N ASP A 275 -49.80 7.31 8.83
CA ASP A 275 -50.34 7.74 10.13
C ASP A 275 -49.84 7.21 11.50
N LEU A 276 -49.82 8.16 12.45
CA LEU A 276 -49.82 8.10 13.92
C LEU A 276 -48.57 7.64 14.71
N GLY A 277 -47.76 8.64 15.07
CA GLY A 277 -47.35 8.99 16.44
C GLY A 277 -46.91 7.90 17.43
N SER A 278 -45.61 7.89 17.76
CA SER A 278 -45.13 7.68 19.14
C SER A 278 -43.69 8.18 19.32
N ASN A 279 -43.45 8.81 20.47
CA ASN A 279 -42.17 9.38 20.89
C ASN A 279 -41.05 8.32 20.91
N VAL A 280 -39.92 8.60 20.27
CA VAL A 280 -38.66 7.87 20.47
C VAL A 280 -37.61 8.85 20.96
N GLU A 281 -37.19 8.67 22.21
CA GLU A 281 -36.01 9.31 22.80
C GLU A 281 -34.76 8.97 21.98
N LEU A 282 -34.01 10.00 21.60
CA LEU A 282 -32.66 9.89 21.05
C LEU A 282 -31.72 9.25 22.09
N SER A 283 -31.54 7.94 22.02
CA SER A 283 -30.43 7.28 22.71
C SER A 283 -29.12 7.72 22.05
N LYS A 284 -28.38 8.60 22.74
CA LYS A 284 -27.01 8.96 22.39
C LYS A 284 -26.18 7.68 22.22
N GLY A 285 -25.74 7.42 20.99
CA GLY A 285 -24.79 6.35 20.68
C GLY A 285 -23.55 6.50 21.55
N ARG A 286 -23.25 5.44 22.30
CA ARG A 286 -22.11 5.34 23.20
C ARG A 286 -20.84 5.26 22.36
N ILE A 287 -19.96 6.26 22.51
CA ILE A 287 -18.58 6.24 21.99
C ILE A 287 -17.89 4.97 22.55
N PRO A 288 -17.17 4.18 21.74
CA PRO A 288 -16.47 2.99 22.24
C PRO A 288 -15.41 3.34 23.28
N ASP A 289 -15.21 2.42 24.22
CA ASP A 289 -14.23 2.45 25.30
C ASP A 289 -12.79 2.62 24.76
N SER A 290 -11.99 3.48 25.39
CA SER A 290 -10.65 3.90 24.96
C SER A 290 -9.64 2.74 24.89
N SER A 291 -9.96 1.62 25.53
CA SER A 291 -9.13 0.42 25.60
C SER A 291 -8.90 -0.28 24.24
N GLN A 292 -9.83 -0.16 23.28
CA GLN A 292 -9.69 -0.77 21.94
C GLN A 292 -8.87 0.08 20.96
N LEU A 293 -8.91 1.41 21.12
CA LEU A 293 -8.06 2.36 20.40
C LEU A 293 -6.61 2.31 20.88
N ASP A 294 -6.40 2.13 22.19
CA ASP A 294 -5.06 1.99 22.77
C ASP A 294 -4.34 0.73 22.29
N SER A 295 -5.07 -0.36 22.05
CA SER A 295 -4.50 -1.61 21.51
C SER A 295 -4.08 -1.46 20.04
N PHE A 296 -4.80 -0.65 19.25
CA PHE A 296 -4.50 -0.34 17.85
C PHE A 296 -3.32 0.64 17.71
N LEU A 297 -3.26 1.64 18.58
CA LEU A 297 -2.10 2.53 18.68
C LEU A 297 -0.86 1.82 19.24
N GLN A 298 -1.03 0.81 20.10
CA GLN A 298 0.05 -0.08 20.51
C GLN A 298 0.53 -0.98 19.37
N ALA A 299 -0.33 -1.47 18.49
CA ALA A 299 0.11 -2.21 17.31
C ALA A 299 0.91 -1.31 16.34
N LEU A 300 0.49 -0.05 16.18
CA LEU A 300 1.26 0.97 15.45
C LEU A 300 2.56 1.38 16.16
N SER A 301 2.59 1.40 17.50
CA SER A 301 3.82 1.63 18.26
C SER A 301 4.75 0.41 18.29
N MET A 302 4.23 -0.81 18.09
CA MET A 302 5.01 -2.04 17.90
C MET A 302 5.57 -2.16 16.48
N LEU A 303 4.92 -1.56 15.47
CA LEU A 303 5.49 -1.34 14.14
C LEU A 303 6.64 -0.30 14.17
N SER A 304 6.71 0.52 15.22
CA SER A 304 7.91 1.29 15.59
C SER A 304 8.79 0.40 16.46
N ILE A 305 9.60 -0.46 15.85
CA ILE A 305 10.51 -1.37 16.58
C ILE A 305 11.26 -0.58 17.66
N ALA A 306 11.23 -1.14 18.88
CA ALA A 306 11.83 -0.61 20.09
C ALA A 306 13.15 0.13 19.84
N LYS A 307 13.24 1.36 20.37
CA LYS A 307 14.53 2.05 20.53
C LYS A 307 15.52 1.06 21.16
N PRO A 308 16.74 0.92 20.62
CA PRO A 308 17.72 0.05 21.25
C PRO A 308 17.99 0.56 22.67
N VAL A 309 17.66 -0.27 23.66
CA VAL A 309 18.16 -0.11 25.01
C VAL A 309 19.65 -0.43 24.94
N ILE A 310 20.47 0.60 24.76
CA ILE A 310 21.92 0.50 24.93
C ILE A 310 22.15 0.29 26.43
N PRO A 311 22.75 -0.84 26.86
CA PRO A 311 23.16 -1.00 28.26
C PRO A 311 24.18 0.09 28.59
N PRO A 312 24.09 0.79 29.74
CA PRO A 312 25.21 1.57 30.21
C PRO A 312 26.34 0.59 30.53
N ASP A 313 27.55 0.88 30.06
CA ASP A 313 28.76 0.05 30.10
C ASP A 313 28.85 -1.12 29.12
N VAL A 314 29.21 -0.80 27.87
CA VAL A 314 30.16 -1.65 27.13
C VAL A 314 31.26 -0.76 26.55
N ASP A 315 32.47 -1.02 27.02
CA ASP A 315 33.75 -0.41 26.66
C ASP A 315 33.92 -0.30 25.12
N ARG A 316 34.19 0.91 24.62
CA ARG A 316 34.45 1.21 23.21
C ARG A 316 35.87 0.81 22.81
N SER A 317 36.19 -0.46 22.95
CA SER A 317 37.37 -1.03 22.34
C SER A 317 37.04 -2.42 21.78
N TYR A 318 37.43 -2.64 20.53
CA TYR A 318 37.30 -3.87 19.74
C TYR A 318 35.92 -4.13 19.12
N TRP A 319 35.79 -3.87 17.81
CA TRP A 319 35.33 -4.82 16.79
C TRP A 319 35.74 -4.27 15.41
N CYS A 320 36.98 -4.58 14.99
CA CYS A 320 37.40 -4.51 13.60
C CYS A 320 37.06 -5.86 12.95
N LEU A 321 36.10 -5.89 12.02
CA LEU A 321 35.97 -7.01 11.08
C LEU A 321 36.83 -6.67 9.87
N SER A 322 37.99 -7.32 9.83
CA SER A 322 38.95 -7.30 8.73
C SER A 322 38.32 -7.85 7.46
N ALA A 323 38.26 -7.02 6.42
CA ALA A 323 38.20 -7.49 5.04
C ALA A 323 39.51 -8.21 4.71
N ARG A 324 39.41 -9.49 4.32
CA ARG A 324 40.56 -10.23 3.80
C ARG A 324 40.86 -9.76 2.38
N GLY A 325 42.12 -9.39 2.16
CA GLY A 325 42.81 -9.63 0.88
C GLY A 325 43.21 -8.38 0.09
N CYS A 326 44.40 -7.84 0.38
CA CYS A 326 45.46 -7.60 -0.62
C CYS A 326 46.71 -6.95 0.01
N SER A 327 47.75 -7.77 0.16
CA SER A 327 49.20 -7.49 0.16
C SER A 327 49.87 -6.58 1.22
N PRO A 328 51.18 -6.81 1.48
CA PRO A 328 51.82 -6.51 2.75
C PRO A 328 52.73 -5.28 2.69
N CYS A 329 52.68 -4.42 3.71
CA CYS A 329 53.76 -3.47 3.97
C CYS A 329 54.09 -3.40 5.47
N VAL A 330 55.22 -4.05 5.78
CA VAL A 330 56.30 -3.75 6.74
C VAL A 330 56.04 -2.70 7.82
N ARG A 331 56.30 -3.13 9.07
CA ARG A 331 56.41 -2.34 10.31
C ARG A 331 57.45 -1.21 10.23
N VAL A 332 57.10 -0.06 10.82
CA VAL A 332 57.82 0.48 11.99
C VAL A 332 56.76 0.89 13.00
#